data_AF-A0A919HMZ6-F1
#
_entry.id   AF-A0A919HMZ6-F1
#
_cell.length_a   1.000
_cell.length_b   1.000
_cell.length_c   1.000
_cell.angle_alpha   90.00
_cell.angle_beta   90.00
_cell.angle_gamma   90.00
#
_symmetry.space_group_name_H-M   'P 1'
#
loop_
_entity.id
_entity.type
_entity.pdbx_description
1 polymer ?
#
loop_
_entity_poly.entity_id
_entity_poly.type
_entity_poly.pdbx_seq_one_letter_code
_entity_poly.pdbx_strand_id
1 'polypeptide(L)'
;MAGSSLLTLLDDIATLLDDISVMGKVAAKKTAGVLGDDLSLNAQQVTGVRANRELPVVWGVAKGSFVNKVILVPLALLISAFIPWAITPLLMLGGAFLCFEGVEKVLHSLEARKHKEDPERRQQRAGGARSAGL
;
A
#
# COMPACT_ATOMS: atom_id res chain seq x y z
N MET A 1 -12.22 8.67 47.54
CA MET A 1 -12.97 8.85 46.26
C MET A 1 -12.10 9.34 45.08
N ALA A 2 -10.75 9.39 45.18
CA ALA A 2 -9.89 9.71 44.02
C ALA A 2 -9.46 8.46 43.21
N GLY A 3 -9.40 7.28 43.84
CA GLY A 3 -9.03 6.04 43.17
C GLY A 3 -10.07 5.50 42.18
N SER A 4 -11.35 5.80 42.39
CA SER A 4 -12.44 5.37 41.50
C SER A 4 -12.38 6.08 40.14
N SER A 5 -12.03 7.37 40.11
CA SER A 5 -11.93 8.15 38.86
C SER A 5 -10.72 7.76 38.00
N LEU A 6 -9.61 7.35 38.64
CA LEU A 6 -8.44 6.82 37.92
C LEU A 6 -8.77 5.45 37.31
N LEU A 7 -9.45 4.59 38.07
CA LEU A 7 -9.83 3.25 37.61
C LEU A 7 -10.82 3.29 36.45
N THR A 8 -11.80 4.22 36.45
CA THR A 8 -12.71 4.40 35.31
C THR A 8 -12.01 4.93 34.06
N LEU A 9 -11.04 5.85 34.20
CA LEU A 9 -10.25 6.31 33.06
C LEU A 9 -9.34 5.21 32.51
N LEU A 10 -8.78 4.37 33.37
CA LEU A 10 -7.99 3.21 32.95
C LEU A 10 -8.86 2.19 32.19
N ASP A 11 -10.11 2.01 32.60
CA ASP A 11 -11.08 1.11 31.96
C ASP A 11 -11.51 1.64 30.58
N ASP A 12 -11.79 2.95 30.46
CA ASP A 12 -12.06 3.60 29.17
C ASP A 12 -10.85 3.51 28.22
N ILE A 13 -9.63 3.66 28.74
CA ILE A 13 -8.41 3.47 27.94
C ILE A 13 -8.25 2.00 27.54
N ALA A 14 -8.52 1.06 28.45
CA ALA A 14 -8.41 -0.37 28.18
C ALA A 14 -9.40 -0.83 27.10
N THR A 15 -10.64 -0.33 27.14
CA THR A 15 -11.67 -0.62 26.13
C THR A 15 -11.31 -0.05 24.77
N LEU A 16 -10.84 1.20 24.69
CA LEU A 16 -10.35 1.79 23.44
C LEU A 16 -9.12 1.05 22.89
N LEU A 17 -8.19 0.64 23.74
CA LEU A 17 -7.03 -0.14 23.34
C LEU A 17 -7.42 -1.53 22.82
N ASP A 18 -8.43 -2.17 23.41
CA ASP A 18 -8.93 -3.46 22.93
C ASP A 18 -9.56 -3.34 21.54
N ASP A 19 -10.40 -2.33 21.32
CA ASP A 19 -11.00 -2.04 20.01
C ASP A 19 -9.95 -1.79 18.93
N ILE A 20 -8.92 -0.98 19.24
CA ILE A 20 -7.78 -0.75 18.34
C ILE A 20 -7.03 -2.06 18.06
N SER A 21 -6.85 -2.91 19.07
CA SER A 21 -6.17 -4.19 18.94
C SER A 21 -6.97 -5.18 18.07
N VAL A 22 -8.29 -5.25 18.25
CA VAL A 22 -9.19 -6.13 17.52
C VAL A 22 -9.30 -5.69 16.07
N MET A 23 -9.56 -4.40 15.81
CA MET A 23 -9.61 -3.86 14.45
C MET A 23 -8.26 -3.95 13.74
N GLY A 24 -7.15 -3.70 14.45
CA GLY A 24 -5.80 -3.86 13.92
C GLY A 24 -5.50 -5.30 13.50
N LYS A 25 -5.87 -6.29 14.33
CA LYS A 25 -5.76 -7.72 14.00
C LYS A 25 -6.61 -8.10 12.79
N VAL A 26 -7.85 -7.62 12.71
CA VAL A 26 -8.75 -7.89 11.58
C VAL A 26 -8.21 -7.27 10.29
N ALA A 27 -7.72 -6.03 10.35
CA ALA A 27 -7.11 -5.35 9.21
C ALA A 27 -5.86 -6.10 8.73
N ALA A 28 -4.94 -6.43 9.65
CA ALA A 28 -3.74 -7.21 9.33
C ALA A 28 -4.08 -8.55 8.67
N LYS A 29 -5.10 -9.26 9.18
CA LYS A 29 -5.56 -10.53 8.59
C LYS A 29 -6.14 -10.34 7.18
N LYS A 30 -6.93 -9.30 6.95
CA LYS A 30 -7.49 -8.99 5.61
C LYS A 30 -6.40 -8.57 4.62
N THR A 31 -5.45 -7.75 5.06
CA THR A 31 -4.34 -7.29 4.22
C THR A 31 -3.33 -8.41 3.94
N ALA A 32 -3.11 -9.35 4.86
CA ALA A 32 -2.23 -10.50 4.65
C ALA A 32 -2.72 -11.44 3.53
N GLY A 33 -4.05 -11.58 3.35
CA GLY A 33 -4.61 -12.36 2.25
C GLY A 33 -4.36 -11.74 0.88
N VAL A 34 -4.59 -10.42 0.76
CA VAL A 34 -4.36 -9.67 -0.49
C VAL A 34 -2.87 -9.56 -0.80
N LEU A 35 -2.03 -9.27 0.21
CA LEU A 35 -0.57 -9.30 0.05
C LEU A 35 -0.04 -10.69 -0.28
N GLY A 36 -0.63 -11.74 0.31
CA GLY A 36 -0.26 -13.13 0.02
C GLY A 36 -0.59 -13.54 -1.40
N ASP A 37 -1.77 -13.12 -1.89
CA ASP A 37 -2.19 -13.27 -3.29
C ASP A 37 -1.22 -12.56 -4.23
N ASP A 38 -0.97 -11.26 -4.04
CA ASP A 38 -0.03 -10.45 -4.83
C ASP A 38 1.39 -11.04 -4.82
N LEU A 39 1.88 -11.51 -3.66
CA LEU A 39 3.20 -12.12 -3.53
C LEU A 39 3.25 -13.50 -4.21
N SER A 40 2.18 -14.30 -4.18
CA SER A 40 2.13 -15.62 -4.82
C SER A 40 2.04 -15.52 -6.34
N LEU A 41 1.22 -14.59 -6.86
CA LEU A 41 1.07 -14.33 -8.29
C LEU A 41 2.34 -13.72 -8.88
N ASN A 42 3.05 -12.88 -8.11
CA ASN A 42 4.34 -12.32 -8.53
C ASN A 42 5.50 -13.31 -8.33
N ALA A 43 5.50 -14.16 -7.29
CA ALA A 43 6.59 -15.11 -7.00
C ALA A 43 6.91 -16.07 -8.15
N GLN A 44 5.91 -16.49 -8.94
CA GLN A 44 6.16 -17.29 -10.15
C GLN A 44 6.86 -16.50 -11.27
N GLN A 45 6.64 -15.18 -11.34
CA GLN A 45 7.31 -14.29 -12.29
C GLN A 45 8.73 -13.87 -11.85
N VAL A 46 9.14 -14.17 -10.61
CA VAL A 46 10.45 -13.81 -10.04
C VAL A 46 11.37 -14.99 -9.71
N THR A 47 11.07 -16.21 -10.18
CA THR A 47 11.89 -17.42 -9.96
C THR A 47 13.33 -17.34 -10.50
N GLY A 48 13.76 -16.20 -11.07
CA GLY A 48 15.12 -15.91 -11.50
C GLY A 48 15.87 -14.76 -10.79
N VAL A 49 15.29 -14.05 -9.82
CA VAL A 49 15.97 -12.91 -9.16
C VAL A 49 16.33 -13.23 -7.71
N ARG A 50 17.63 -13.09 -7.39
CA ARG A 50 18.22 -13.31 -6.07
C ARG A 50 17.47 -12.52 -4.99
N ALA A 51 16.77 -13.21 -4.08
CA ALA A 51 16.07 -12.65 -2.91
C ALA A 51 16.90 -11.69 -2.05
N ASN A 52 18.23 -11.72 -2.20
CA ASN A 52 19.19 -10.81 -1.57
C ASN A 52 19.09 -9.34 -2.07
N ARG A 53 18.23 -9.03 -3.05
CA ARG A 53 18.05 -7.68 -3.63
C ARG A 53 16.71 -7.01 -3.30
N GLU A 54 15.70 -7.74 -2.80
CA GLU A 54 14.36 -7.20 -2.55
C GLU A 54 14.14 -6.75 -1.09
N LEU A 55 14.82 -7.39 -0.13
CA LEU A 55 14.82 -6.98 1.28
C LEU A 55 15.17 -5.49 1.50
N PRO A 56 16.14 -4.89 0.79
CA PRO A 56 16.43 -3.45 0.91
C PRO A 56 15.30 -2.55 0.44
N VAL A 57 14.54 -2.99 -0.58
CA VAL A 57 13.42 -2.21 -1.14
C VAL A 57 12.25 -2.21 -0.17
N VAL A 58 11.88 -3.39 0.35
CA VAL A 58 10.82 -3.52 1.37
C VAL A 58 11.17 -2.76 2.64
N TRP A 59 12.44 -2.81 3.07
CA TRP A 59 12.92 -2.04 4.22
C TRP A 59 12.85 -0.52 3.98
N GLY A 60 13.17 -0.06 2.77
CA GLY A 60 13.02 1.34 2.38
C GLY A 60 11.56 1.80 2.43
N VAL A 61 10.63 0.99 1.93
CA VAL A 61 9.19 1.27 1.98
C VAL A 61 8.68 1.25 3.42
N ALA A 62 9.09 0.28 4.23
CA ALA A 62 8.73 0.20 5.64
C ALA A 62 9.20 1.44 6.42
N LYS A 63 10.45 1.88 6.19
CA LYS A 63 11.02 3.09 6.80
C LYS A 63 10.28 4.35 6.33
N GLY A 64 9.99 4.48 5.03
CA GLY A 64 9.24 5.62 4.49
C GLY A 64 7.81 5.71 5.02
N SER A 65 7.12 4.57 5.10
CA SER A 65 5.77 4.46 5.65
C SER A 65 5.71 4.78 7.14
N PHE A 66 6.74 4.36 7.89
CA PHE A 66 6.88 4.67 9.32
C PHE A 66 7.02 6.18 9.54
N VAL A 67 7.94 6.84 8.82
CA VAL A 67 8.12 8.30 8.93
C VAL A 67 6.83 9.05 8.54
N ASN A 68 6.17 8.64 7.45
CA ASN A 68 4.90 9.23 7.04
C ASN A 68 3.81 9.11 8.12
N LYS A 69 3.67 7.93 8.74
CA LYS A 69 2.67 7.72 9.81
C LYS A 69 3.01 8.47 11.10
N VAL A 70 4.30 8.54 11.46
CA VAL A 70 4.75 9.29 12.65
C VAL A 70 4.51 10.79 12.49
N ILE A 71 4.46 11.33 11.28
CA ILE A 71 4.16 12.74 11.03
C ILE A 71 2.65 12.97 10.90
N LEU A 72 1.95 12.17 10.10
CA LEU A 72 0.52 12.34 9.83
C LEU A 72 -0.34 12.09 11.06
N VAL A 73 -0.04 11.07 11.88
CA VAL A 73 -0.89 10.71 13.03
C VAL A 73 -0.93 11.82 14.08
N PRO A 74 0.20 12.37 14.56
CA PRO A 74 0.18 13.50 15.51
C PRO A 74 -0.47 14.76 14.92
N LEU A 75 -0.21 15.07 13.65
CA LEU A 75 -0.86 16.21 12.99
C LEU A 75 -2.37 16.04 12.91
N ALA A 76 -2.85 14.84 12.57
CA ALA A 76 -4.28 14.54 12.53
C ALA A 76 -4.91 14.65 13.92
N LEU A 77 -4.25 14.14 14.97
CA LEU A 77 -4.70 14.28 16.35
C LEU A 77 -4.73 15.75 16.80
N LEU A 78 -3.73 16.54 16.41
CA LEU A 78 -3.68 17.97 16.71
C LEU A 78 -4.85 18.70 16.06
N ILE A 79 -5.09 18.48 14.77
CA ILE A 79 -6.23 19.07 14.04
C ILE A 79 -7.55 18.61 14.67
N SER A 80 -7.65 17.33 15.07
CA SER A 80 -8.83 16.78 15.74
C SER A 80 -9.14 17.48 17.05
N ALA A 81 -8.11 17.81 17.84
CA ALA A 81 -8.26 18.47 19.12
C ALA A 81 -8.67 19.96 19.00
N PHE A 82 -8.16 20.69 18.00
CA PHE A 82 -8.42 22.12 17.85
C PHE A 82 -9.60 22.45 16.93
N ILE A 83 -9.70 21.78 15.78
CA ILE A 83 -10.66 22.09 14.72
C ILE A 83 -11.15 20.77 14.08
N PRO A 84 -11.97 19.97 14.77
CA PRO A 84 -12.38 18.64 14.30
C PRO A 84 -13.18 18.68 12.99
N TRP A 85 -13.95 19.75 12.74
CA TRP A 85 -14.72 19.90 11.50
C TRP A 85 -13.84 20.06 10.25
N ALA A 86 -12.58 20.49 10.40
CA ALA A 86 -11.64 20.67 9.30
C ALA A 86 -11.09 19.33 8.77
N ILE A 87 -11.19 18.24 9.55
CA ILE A 87 -10.73 16.90 9.14
C ILE A 87 -11.50 16.42 7.90
N THR A 88 -12.82 16.56 7.90
CA THR A 88 -13.68 16.10 6.81
C THR A 88 -13.38 16.78 5.46
N PRO A 89 -13.34 18.13 5.34
CA PRO A 89 -12.99 18.77 4.07
C PRO A 89 -11.54 18.50 3.66
N LEU A 90 -10.60 18.41 4.61
CA LEU A 90 -9.20 18.09 4.32
C LEU A 90 -9.05 16.67 3.73
N LEU A 91 -9.72 15.69 4.33
CA LEU A 91 -9.76 14.30 3.84
C LEU A 91 -10.48 14.19 2.50
N MET A 92 -11.58 14.92 2.30
CA MET A 92 -12.31 14.95 1.03
C MET A 92 -11.45 15.52 -0.10
N LEU A 93 -10.72 16.61 0.16
CA LEU A 93 -9.79 17.20 -0.80
C LEU A 93 -8.60 16.26 -1.09
N GLY A 94 -8.01 15.66 -0.05
CA GLY A 94 -6.94 14.68 -0.21
C GLY A 94 -7.40 13.45 -0.99
N GLY A 95 -8.60 12.94 -0.71
CA GLY A 95 -9.21 11.82 -1.42
C GLY A 95 -9.49 12.15 -2.89
N ALA A 96 -10.00 13.36 -3.18
CA ALA A 96 -10.23 13.82 -4.55
C ALA A 96 -8.91 13.91 -5.35
N PHE A 97 -7.83 14.41 -4.72
CA PHE A 97 -6.50 14.45 -5.34
C PHE A 97 -5.96 13.04 -5.64
N LEU A 98 -6.09 12.10 -4.69
CA LEU A 98 -5.67 10.71 -4.90
C LEU A 98 -6.48 10.02 -6.00
N CYS A 99 -7.78 10.31 -6.13
CA CYS A 99 -8.59 9.81 -7.23
C CYS A 99 -8.09 10.34 -8.58
N PHE A 100 -7.71 11.61 -8.66
CA PHE A 100 -7.14 12.19 -9.87
C PHE A 100 -5.83 11.50 -10.27
N GLU A 101 -4.88 11.39 -9.34
CA GLU A 101 -3.59 10.73 -9.60
C GLU A 101 -3.74 9.23 -9.90
N GLY A 102 -4.71 8.57 -9.25
CA GLY A 102 -5.05 7.17 -9.50
C GLY A 102 -5.54 6.94 -10.93
N VAL A 103 -6.44 7.79 -11.43
CA VAL A 103 -6.95 7.72 -12.81
C VAL A 103 -5.82 7.95 -13.82
N GLU A 104 -4.97 8.95 -13.59
CA GLU A 104 -3.82 9.25 -14.46
C GLU A 104 -2.85 8.06 -14.55
N LYS A 105 -2.49 7.47 -13.40
CA LYS A 105 -1.62 6.28 -13.35
C LYS A 105 -2.23 5.06 -14.04
N VAL A 106 -3.54 4.85 -13.90
CA VAL A 106 -4.26 3.75 -14.57
C VAL A 106 -4.27 3.97 -16.09
N LEU A 107 -4.62 5.17 -16.56
CA LEU A 107 -4.64 5.49 -17.98
C LEU A 107 -3.26 5.30 -18.62
N HIS A 108 -2.21 5.81 -17.98
CA HIS A 108 -0.84 5.66 -18.48
C HIS A 108 -0.38 4.20 -18.48
N SER A 109 -0.77 3.40 -17.48
CA SER A 109 -0.49 1.96 -17.45
C SER A 109 -1.20 1.23 -18.60
N LEU A 110 -2.44 1.59 -18.94
CA LEU A 110 -3.19 1.01 -20.05
C LEU A 110 -2.60 1.41 -21.42
N GLU A 111 -2.18 2.65 -21.61
CA GLU A 111 -1.49 3.09 -22.83
C GLU A 111 -0.13 2.42 -23.00
N ALA A 112 0.64 2.28 -21.92
CA ALA A 112 1.92 1.57 -21.92
C ALA A 112 1.76 0.08 -22.24
N ARG A 113 0.64 -0.55 -21.86
CA ARG A 113 0.32 -1.95 -22.23
C ARG A 113 0.03 -2.08 -23.72
N LYS A 114 -0.69 -1.12 -24.31
CA LYS A 114 -1.05 -1.11 -25.73
C LYS A 114 0.16 -0.93 -26.65
N HIS A 115 1.22 -0.26 -26.18
CA HIS A 115 2.45 -0.01 -26.94
C HIS A 115 3.53 -1.10 -26.78
N LYS A 116 3.33 -2.07 -25.87
CA LYS A 116 4.25 -3.19 -25.59
C LYS A 116 3.89 -4.51 -26.28
N GLU A 117 2.87 -4.53 -27.15
CA GLU A 117 2.48 -5.75 -27.89
C GLU A 117 3.33 -6.04 -29.15
N ASP A 118 4.33 -5.22 -29.52
CA ASP A 118 5.05 -5.40 -30.82
C ASP A 118 6.59 -5.48 -30.89
N PRO A 119 7.38 -5.79 -29.83
CA PRO A 119 8.80 -6.14 -30.01
C PRO A 119 9.08 -7.65 -30.06
N GLU A 120 8.27 -8.51 -29.43
CA GLU A 120 8.60 -9.94 -29.29
C GLU A 120 8.22 -10.81 -30.51
N ARG A 121 7.20 -10.42 -31.29
CA ARG A 121 6.84 -11.14 -32.54
C ARG A 121 7.81 -10.89 -33.70
N ARG A 122 8.64 -9.83 -33.65
CA ARG A 122 9.62 -9.51 -34.71
C ARG A 122 10.89 -10.38 -34.63
N GLN A 123 11.32 -10.77 -33.43
CA GLN A 123 12.52 -11.60 -33.27
C GLN A 123 12.28 -13.08 -33.60
N GLN A 124 11.09 -13.63 -33.30
CA GLN A 124 10.76 -15.01 -33.67
C GLN A 124 10.59 -15.21 -35.19
N ARG A 125 10.10 -14.20 -35.92
CA ARG A 125 10.03 -14.25 -37.40
C ARG A 125 11.39 -14.07 -38.10
N ALA A 126 12.34 -13.36 -37.49
CA ALA A 126 13.68 -13.17 -38.06
C ALA A 126 14.63 -14.37 -37.82
N GLY A 127 14.42 -15.13 -36.75
CA GLY A 127 15.23 -16.32 -36.43
C GLY A 127 14.83 -17.58 -37.19
N GLY A 128 13.54 -17.77 -37.51
CA GLY A 128 13.04 -18.98 -38.17
C GLY A 128 13.33 -19.07 -39.68
N ALA A 129 13.64 -17.95 -40.35
CA ALA A 129 13.88 -17.93 -41.79
C ALA A 129 15.32 -18.31 -42.19
N ARG A 130 16.25 -18.47 -41.23
CA ARG A 130 17.66 -18.81 -41.51
C ARG A 130 18.01 -20.30 -41.40
N SER A 131 17.11 -21.17 -40.94
CA SER A 131 17.40 -22.62 -40.79
C SER A 131 16.60 -23.53 -41.72
N ALA A 132 15.82 -23.00 -42.65
CA ALA A 132 15.00 -23.78 -43.59
C ALA A 132 15.54 -23.74 -45.04
N GLY A 133 16.76 -23.22 -45.23
CA GLY A 133 17.39 -23.09 -46.55
C GLY A 133 18.90 -23.23 -46.44
N LEU A 134 19.36 -24.45 -46.20
CA LEU A 134 20.65 -25.04 -46.59
C LEU A 134 20.60 -26.54 -46.29
#